data_AF-A0AAD1AQ91-F1
#
_entry.id   AF-A0AAD1AQ91-F1
#
_cell.length_a   1.000
_cell.length_b   1.000
_cell.length_c   1.000
_cell.angle_alpha   90.00
_cell.angle_beta   90.00
_cell.angle_gamma   90.00
#
_symmetry.space_group_name_H-M   'P 1'
#
loop_
_entity.id
_entity.type
_entity.pdbx_description
1 polymer ?
#
loop_
_entity_poly.entity_id
_entity_poly.type
_entity_poly.pdbx_seq_one_letter_code
_entity_poly.pdbx_strand_id
1 'polypeptide(L)'
;MLNEKTIKELISTPAFLSNASKLAYELRMSQRDASQELLIELLSHRLRTWTDKYVTLAIQRDLPSLKWRIKYAAKDYYRRVNKDAARELTKSQMLAGMEPHVSNQSEVLEALERLPELFKNANTRTWAESVLRVGQRETMVNFNQSPRQFNSKLNKVCKYCHPHRQPKQPNSHTKELHILTEWDDLMADLDTTDDDVQAFIGQHEEYINQVVDNSLIKFQVKVLKDFVNSGKDKYTFNELMHTKYIKLEQELDRRTNHE
;
A
#
# COMPACT_ATOMS: atom_id res chain seq x y z
N MET A 1 40.20 -13.13 -6.91
CA MET A 1 39.69 -11.75 -6.81
C MET A 1 40.55 -10.90 -7.75
N LEU A 2 39.97 -9.97 -8.51
CA LEU A 2 40.75 -9.17 -9.47
C LEU A 2 41.65 -8.19 -8.72
N ASN A 3 42.83 -7.91 -9.24
CA ASN A 3 43.75 -6.95 -8.64
C ASN A 3 43.26 -5.49 -8.84
N GLU A 4 43.72 -4.59 -7.98
CA GLU A 4 43.26 -3.19 -7.94
C GLU A 4 43.56 -2.43 -9.25
N LYS A 5 44.68 -2.74 -9.90
CA LYS A 5 45.06 -2.10 -11.17
C LYS A 5 44.08 -2.47 -12.29
N THR A 6 43.78 -3.76 -12.44
CA THR A 6 42.80 -4.26 -13.41
C THR A 6 41.41 -3.69 -13.14
N ILE A 7 41.03 -3.50 -11.87
CA ILE A 7 39.77 -2.85 -11.49
C ILE A 7 39.77 -1.37 -11.93
N LYS A 8 40.85 -0.62 -11.68
CA LYS A 8 40.97 0.79 -12.11
C LYS A 8 40.86 0.93 -13.62
N GLU A 9 41.50 0.05 -14.38
CA GLU A 9 41.40 0.02 -15.84
C GLU A 9 39.97 -0.30 -16.29
N LEU A 10 39.31 -1.27 -15.65
CA LEU A 10 37.94 -1.69 -15.97
C LEU A 10 36.92 -0.55 -15.76
N ILE A 11 36.95 0.13 -14.61
CA ILE A 11 36.01 1.20 -14.29
C ILE A 11 36.21 2.45 -15.18
N SER A 12 37.40 2.59 -15.76
CA SER A 12 37.73 3.68 -16.68
C SER A 12 37.23 3.43 -18.10
N THR A 13 36.71 2.23 -18.40
CA THR A 13 36.22 1.91 -19.75
C THR A 13 34.96 2.71 -20.10
N PRO A 14 34.80 3.18 -21.35
CA PRO A 14 33.61 3.92 -21.78
C PRO A 14 32.31 3.13 -21.58
N ALA A 15 32.36 1.81 -21.78
CA ALA A 15 31.21 0.93 -21.57
C ALA A 15 30.79 0.88 -20.10
N PHE A 16 31.75 0.87 -19.17
CA PHE A 16 31.45 0.90 -17.74
C PHE A 16 30.85 2.25 -17.34
N LEU A 17 31.51 3.35 -17.72
CA LEU A 17 31.06 4.72 -17.40
C LEU A 17 29.65 4.98 -17.93
N SER A 18 29.37 4.63 -19.19
CA SER A 18 28.05 4.83 -19.78
C SER A 18 26.94 4.05 -19.05
N ASN A 19 27.19 2.79 -18.67
CA ASN A 19 26.20 2.00 -17.92
C ASN A 19 26.04 2.50 -16.48
N ALA A 20 27.11 2.96 -15.82
CA ALA A 20 27.05 3.56 -14.49
C ALA A 20 26.24 4.86 -14.50
N SER A 21 26.47 5.76 -15.46
CA SER A 21 25.68 6.99 -15.62
C SER A 21 24.21 6.71 -15.90
N LYS A 22 23.93 5.70 -16.74
CA LYS A 22 22.55 5.28 -17.01
C LYS A 22 21.87 4.74 -15.75
N LEU A 23 22.55 3.91 -14.97
CA LEU A 23 22.05 3.34 -13.74
C LEU A 23 21.81 4.41 -12.66
N ALA A 24 22.70 5.40 -12.58
CA ALA A 24 22.55 6.57 -11.71
C ALA A 24 21.26 7.35 -12.03
N TYR A 25 21.00 7.61 -13.32
CA TYR A 25 19.79 8.27 -13.77
C TYR A 25 18.53 7.45 -13.49
N GLU A 26 18.54 6.16 -13.88
CA GLU A 26 17.39 5.26 -13.74
C GLU A 26 16.96 5.02 -12.28
N LEU A 27 17.92 5.02 -11.35
CA LEU A 27 17.68 4.78 -9.93
C LEU A 27 17.75 6.05 -9.07
N ARG A 28 17.94 7.23 -9.70
CA ARG A 28 18.06 8.54 -9.02
C ARG A 28 19.10 8.54 -7.89
N MET A 29 20.25 7.91 -8.13
CA MET A 29 21.37 7.86 -7.19
C MET A 29 22.58 8.64 -7.72
N SER A 30 23.57 8.89 -6.86
CA SER A 30 24.80 9.54 -7.30
C SER A 30 25.56 8.64 -8.29
N GLN A 31 26.31 9.26 -9.22
CA GLN A 31 27.13 8.52 -10.17
C GLN A 31 28.20 7.67 -9.48
N ARG A 32 28.68 8.13 -8.32
CA ARG A 32 29.65 7.41 -7.49
C ARG A 32 29.04 6.12 -6.97
N ASP A 33 27.85 6.19 -6.38
CA ASP A 33 27.17 5.03 -5.81
C ASP A 33 26.80 4.04 -6.91
N ALA A 34 26.23 4.51 -8.03
CA ALA A 34 25.93 3.68 -9.19
C ALA A 34 27.15 2.94 -9.74
N SER A 35 28.32 3.60 -9.75
CA SER A 35 29.58 2.99 -10.18
C SER A 35 30.05 1.91 -9.21
N GLN A 36 29.94 2.14 -7.91
CA GLN A 36 30.30 1.16 -6.89
C GLN A 36 29.40 -0.07 -6.96
N GLU A 37 28.09 0.14 -7.04
CA GLU A 37 27.09 -0.93 -7.12
C GLU A 37 27.23 -1.75 -8.40
N LEU A 38 27.45 -1.09 -9.54
CA LEU A 38 27.73 -1.77 -10.80
C LEU A 38 29.01 -2.61 -10.71
N LEU A 39 30.07 -2.09 -10.09
CA LEU A 39 31.32 -2.83 -9.91
C LEU A 39 31.11 -4.06 -9.03
N ILE A 40 30.40 -3.94 -7.92
CA ILE A 40 30.09 -5.04 -7.01
C ILE A 40 29.31 -6.14 -7.76
N GLU A 41 28.27 -5.77 -8.51
CA GLU A 41 27.47 -6.72 -9.28
C GLU A 41 28.30 -7.44 -10.35
N LEU A 42 29.12 -6.67 -11.06
CA LEU A 42 29.98 -7.16 -12.12
C LEU A 42 31.01 -8.17 -11.59
N LEU A 43 31.68 -7.87 -10.48
CA LEU A 43 32.67 -8.75 -9.85
C LEU A 43 32.02 -10.00 -9.26
N SER A 44 30.90 -9.85 -8.55
CA SER A 44 30.28 -10.93 -7.78
C SER A 44 29.58 -11.96 -8.67
N HIS A 45 29.01 -11.53 -9.81
CA HIS A 45 28.17 -12.39 -10.64
C HIS A 45 28.75 -12.66 -12.03
N ARG A 46 29.26 -11.63 -12.71
CA ARG A 46 29.55 -11.70 -14.14
C ARG A 46 31.04 -11.92 -14.44
N LEU A 47 31.95 -11.52 -13.57
CA LEU A 47 33.40 -11.71 -13.69
C LEU A 47 33.98 -12.70 -12.68
N ARG A 48 33.14 -13.36 -11.88
CA ARG A 48 33.56 -14.31 -10.84
C ARG A 48 34.54 -15.40 -11.35
N THR A 49 34.39 -15.84 -12.59
CA THR A 49 35.23 -16.87 -13.21
C THR A 49 36.37 -16.31 -14.08
N TRP A 50 36.46 -14.99 -14.24
CA TRP A 50 37.49 -14.35 -15.06
C TRP A 50 38.75 -14.08 -14.23
N THR A 51 39.90 -14.35 -14.82
CA THR A 51 41.20 -14.02 -14.23
C THR A 51 41.62 -12.60 -14.64
N ASP A 52 42.52 -11.99 -13.87
CA ASP A 52 43.08 -10.65 -14.18
C ASP A 52 43.62 -10.57 -15.59
N LYS A 53 44.41 -11.57 -16.00
CA LYS A 53 45.01 -11.63 -17.34
C LYS A 53 43.94 -11.57 -18.43
N TYR A 54 42.82 -12.26 -18.24
CA TYR A 54 41.74 -12.30 -19.22
C TYR A 54 40.94 -11.00 -19.25
N VAL A 55 40.68 -10.38 -18.09
CA VAL A 55 40.03 -9.06 -18.01
C VAL A 55 40.88 -7.98 -18.67
N THR A 56 42.17 -7.90 -18.34
CA THR A 56 43.09 -6.92 -18.95
C THR A 56 43.19 -7.11 -20.46
N LEU A 57 43.27 -8.36 -20.94
CA LEU A 57 43.24 -8.65 -22.38
C LEU A 57 41.93 -8.20 -23.02
N ALA A 58 40.80 -8.43 -22.35
CA ALA A 58 39.49 -8.05 -22.84
C ALA A 58 39.30 -6.52 -22.90
N ILE A 59 39.89 -5.78 -21.97
CA ILE A 59 39.93 -4.31 -21.99
C ILE A 59 40.79 -3.84 -23.17
N GLN A 60 42.03 -4.35 -23.28
CA GLN A 60 42.97 -3.94 -24.33
C GLN A 60 42.46 -4.21 -25.74
N ARG A 61 41.77 -5.33 -25.93
CA ARG A 61 41.18 -5.72 -27.23
C ARG A 61 39.75 -5.24 -27.43
N ASP A 62 39.23 -4.44 -26.50
CA ASP A 62 37.86 -3.92 -26.52
C ASP A 62 36.79 -4.99 -26.82
N LEU A 63 36.93 -6.16 -26.17
CA LEU A 63 36.15 -7.33 -26.52
C LEU A 63 34.64 -7.12 -26.26
N PRO A 64 33.77 -7.49 -27.23
CA PRO A 64 32.31 -7.41 -27.04
C PRO A 64 31.81 -8.19 -25.82
N SER A 65 32.48 -9.29 -25.48
CA SER A 65 32.12 -10.13 -24.33
C SER A 65 32.18 -9.39 -23.00
N LEU A 66 33.14 -8.46 -22.83
CA LEU A 66 33.25 -7.63 -21.64
C LEU A 66 32.14 -6.58 -21.59
N LYS A 67 31.87 -5.89 -22.72
CA LYS A 67 30.78 -4.91 -22.84
C LYS A 67 29.43 -5.51 -22.49
N TRP A 68 29.14 -6.72 -22.99
CA TRP A 68 27.91 -7.44 -22.68
C TRP A 68 27.78 -7.77 -21.20
N ARG A 69 28.86 -8.21 -20.55
CA ARG A 69 28.85 -8.50 -19.10
C ARG A 69 28.58 -7.25 -18.28
N ILE A 70 29.20 -6.13 -18.61
CA ILE A 70 28.96 -4.83 -17.97
C ILE A 70 27.49 -4.42 -18.14
N LYS A 71 26.96 -4.45 -19.37
CA LYS A 71 25.57 -4.10 -19.67
C LYS A 71 24.57 -4.96 -18.90
N TYR A 72 24.79 -6.28 -18.85
CA TYR A 72 23.88 -7.18 -18.15
C TYR A 72 24.01 -7.09 -16.63
N ALA A 73 25.21 -6.79 -16.08
CA ALA A 73 25.35 -6.50 -14.65
C ALA A 73 24.49 -5.29 -14.25
N ALA A 74 24.57 -4.19 -15.01
CA ALA A 74 23.74 -3.00 -14.76
C ALA A 74 22.24 -3.32 -14.82
N LYS A 75 21.82 -4.10 -15.84
CA LYS A 75 20.42 -4.49 -16.01
C LYS A 75 19.90 -5.38 -14.87
N ASP A 76 20.71 -6.31 -14.39
CA ASP A 76 20.32 -7.22 -13.31
C ASP A 76 20.24 -6.50 -11.97
N TYR A 77 21.19 -5.60 -11.70
CA TYR A 77 21.14 -4.71 -10.54
C TYR A 77 19.84 -3.89 -10.54
N TYR A 78 19.57 -3.17 -11.65
CA TYR A 78 18.35 -2.38 -11.80
C TYR A 78 17.07 -3.20 -11.56
N ARG A 79 16.98 -4.39 -12.16
CA ARG A 79 15.83 -5.29 -11.98
C ARG A 79 15.63 -5.71 -10.54
N ARG A 80 16.71 -6.00 -9.81
CA ARG A 80 16.66 -6.38 -8.41
C ARG A 80 16.18 -5.22 -7.54
N VAL A 81 16.82 -4.06 -7.68
CA VAL A 81 16.44 -2.85 -6.93
C VAL A 81 14.99 -2.46 -7.20
N ASN A 82 14.55 -2.44 -8.46
CA ASN A 82 13.16 -2.12 -8.78
C ASN A 82 12.17 -3.16 -8.24
N LYS A 83 12.53 -4.44 -8.25
CA LYS A 83 11.67 -5.49 -7.70
C LYS A 83 11.53 -5.31 -6.19
N ASP A 84 12.62 -4.98 -5.50
CA ASP A 84 12.61 -4.75 -4.06
C ASP A 84 11.86 -3.45 -3.73
N ALA A 85 12.08 -2.36 -4.47
CA ALA A 85 11.34 -1.12 -4.32
C ALA A 85 9.84 -1.30 -4.57
N ALA A 86 9.44 -2.04 -5.61
CA ALA A 86 8.03 -2.36 -5.86
C ALA A 86 7.44 -3.23 -4.74
N ARG A 87 8.23 -4.15 -4.18
CA ARG A 87 7.82 -4.99 -3.06
C ARG A 87 7.63 -4.17 -1.78
N GLU A 88 8.56 -3.28 -1.47
CA GLU A 88 8.45 -2.38 -0.31
C GLU A 88 7.30 -1.40 -0.49
N LEU A 89 7.11 -0.81 -1.68
CA LEU A 89 5.94 0.01 -1.97
C LEU A 89 4.64 -0.77 -1.77
N THR A 90 4.57 -2.01 -2.25
CA THR A 90 3.40 -2.87 -2.04
C THR A 90 3.17 -3.15 -0.56
N LYS A 91 4.23 -3.44 0.21
CA LYS A 91 4.13 -3.62 1.67
C LYS A 91 3.65 -2.34 2.35
N SER A 92 4.25 -1.19 2.05
CA SER A 92 3.88 0.10 2.61
C SER A 92 2.43 0.47 2.26
N GLN A 93 1.97 0.20 1.03
CA GLN A 93 0.57 0.38 0.64
C GLN A 93 -0.38 -0.61 1.34
N MET A 94 0.07 -1.83 1.61
CA MET A 94 -0.73 -2.81 2.38
C MET A 94 -0.80 -2.46 3.86
N LEU A 95 0.24 -1.82 4.41
CA LEU A 95 0.34 -1.40 5.80
C LEU A 95 -0.27 -0.01 6.05
N ALA A 96 -0.28 0.87 5.05
CA ALA A 96 -0.93 2.17 5.12
C ALA A 96 -2.44 1.97 5.27
N GLY A 97 -2.96 2.22 6.47
CA GLY A 97 -4.36 2.00 6.84
C GLY A 97 -4.64 0.64 7.48
N MET A 98 -3.61 -0.15 7.84
CA MET A 98 -3.75 -1.20 8.85
C MET A 98 -3.33 -0.62 10.19
N GLU A 99 -4.31 -0.22 11.01
CA GLU A 99 -4.13 -0.24 12.46
C GLU A 99 -3.60 -1.65 12.83
N PRO A 100 -2.69 -1.78 13.81
CA PRO A 100 -2.31 -3.09 14.33
C PRO A 100 -3.57 -3.77 14.82
N HIS A 101 -4.14 -4.63 13.98
CA HIS A 101 -5.37 -5.32 14.27
C HIS A 101 -5.10 -6.23 15.46
N VAL A 102 -5.48 -5.77 16.65
CA VAL A 102 -5.54 -6.60 17.83
C VAL A 102 -6.59 -7.63 17.48
N SER A 103 -6.15 -8.85 17.20
CA SER A 103 -7.02 -9.97 16.85
C SER A 103 -8.09 -10.10 17.93
N ASN A 104 -9.26 -9.52 17.69
CA ASN A 104 -10.37 -9.65 18.61
C ASN A 104 -10.81 -11.12 18.57
N GLN A 105 -10.87 -11.77 19.73
CA GLN A 105 -11.26 -13.18 19.83
C GLN A 105 -12.62 -13.44 19.16
N SER A 106 -13.50 -12.45 19.19
CA SER A 106 -14.81 -12.48 18.51
C SER A 106 -14.68 -12.71 17.00
N GLU A 107 -13.77 -12.01 16.32
CA GLU A 107 -13.59 -12.14 14.87
C GLU A 107 -12.98 -13.49 14.47
N VAL A 108 -12.08 -14.02 15.31
CA VAL A 108 -11.49 -15.34 15.08
C VAL A 108 -12.57 -16.42 15.20
N LEU A 109 -13.47 -16.30 16.18
CA LEU A 109 -14.59 -17.24 16.35
C LEU A 109 -15.57 -17.18 15.18
N GLU A 110 -15.96 -15.98 14.74
CA GLU A 110 -16.83 -15.80 13.56
C GLU A 110 -16.16 -16.39 12.29
N ALA A 111 -14.86 -16.15 12.10
CA ALA A 111 -14.12 -16.70 10.98
C ALA A 111 -14.10 -18.23 11.00
N LEU A 112 -13.92 -18.83 12.18
CA LEU A 112 -13.93 -20.29 12.38
C LEU A 112 -15.29 -20.90 12.03
N GLU A 113 -16.39 -20.27 12.43
CA GLU A 113 -17.75 -20.72 12.11
C GLU A 113 -18.02 -20.73 10.60
N ARG A 114 -17.46 -19.77 9.86
CA ARG A 114 -17.67 -19.63 8.41
C ARG A 114 -16.70 -20.44 7.54
N LEU A 115 -15.66 -21.04 8.12
CA LEU A 115 -14.71 -21.87 7.37
C LEU A 115 -15.38 -23.02 6.56
N PRO A 116 -16.42 -23.72 7.05
CA PRO A 116 -17.14 -24.74 6.28
C PRO A 116 -17.86 -24.18 5.05
N GLU A 117 -18.32 -22.94 5.10
CA GLU A 117 -19.00 -22.26 3.99
C GLU A 117 -17.99 -21.79 2.94
N LEU A 118 -16.83 -21.29 3.39
CA LEU A 118 -15.77 -20.78 2.52
C LEU A 118 -14.97 -21.89 1.84
N PHE A 119 -14.64 -22.96 2.58
CA PHE A 119 -13.78 -24.05 2.09
C PHE A 119 -14.51 -25.39 2.11
N LYS A 120 -15.04 -25.78 0.95
CA LYS A 120 -15.61 -27.12 0.75
C LYS A 120 -14.58 -28.26 0.90
N ASN A 121 -13.29 -27.96 0.72
CA ASN A 121 -12.22 -28.93 0.89
C ASN A 121 -11.80 -29.05 2.36
N ALA A 122 -12.03 -30.21 2.95
CA ALA A 122 -11.70 -30.50 4.35
C ALA A 122 -10.22 -30.24 4.69
N ASN A 123 -9.28 -30.60 3.81
CA ASN A 123 -7.83 -30.41 4.06
C ASN A 123 -7.40 -28.93 4.04
N THR A 124 -8.11 -28.09 3.29
CA THR A 124 -7.88 -26.64 3.30
C THR A 124 -8.56 -26.01 4.50
N ARG A 125 -9.76 -26.47 4.84
CA ARG A 125 -10.54 -26.03 6.01
C ARG A 125 -9.78 -26.29 7.32
N THR A 126 -9.36 -27.52 7.58
CA THR A 126 -8.60 -27.88 8.79
C THR A 126 -7.26 -27.15 8.87
N TRP A 127 -6.63 -26.90 7.70
CA TRP A 127 -5.41 -26.11 7.66
C TRP A 127 -5.66 -24.63 8.02
N ALA A 128 -6.71 -24.01 7.46
CA ALA A 128 -7.08 -22.64 7.78
C ALA A 128 -7.51 -22.50 9.25
N GLU A 129 -8.24 -23.48 9.78
CA GLU A 129 -8.60 -23.57 11.20
C GLU A 129 -7.35 -23.61 12.09
N SER A 130 -6.36 -24.45 11.76
CA SER A 130 -5.09 -24.49 12.50
C SER A 130 -4.38 -23.14 12.45
N VAL A 131 -4.34 -22.47 11.31
CA VAL A 131 -3.72 -21.12 11.20
C VAL A 131 -4.42 -20.12 12.12
N LEU A 132 -5.76 -20.12 12.16
CA LEU A 132 -6.53 -19.19 12.98
C LEU A 132 -6.44 -19.47 14.48
N ARG A 133 -6.36 -20.75 14.88
CA ARG A 133 -6.31 -21.14 16.31
C ARG A 133 -4.92 -21.03 16.93
N VAL A 134 -3.89 -21.47 16.22
CA VAL A 134 -2.53 -21.67 16.78
C VAL A 134 -1.43 -20.94 16.01
N GLY A 135 -1.78 -20.26 14.91
CA GLY A 135 -0.83 -19.48 14.13
C GLY A 135 0.15 -20.30 13.30
N GLN A 136 1.15 -19.63 12.75
CA GLN A 136 2.06 -20.21 11.74
C GLN A 136 2.95 -21.33 12.29
N ARG A 137 3.63 -21.11 13.42
CA ARG A 137 4.66 -22.05 13.92
C ARG A 137 4.08 -23.43 14.19
N GLU A 138 2.98 -23.47 14.92
CA GLU A 138 2.33 -24.72 15.30
C GLU A 138 1.60 -25.37 14.12
N THR A 139 0.98 -24.60 13.23
CA THR A 139 0.41 -25.13 11.99
C THR A 139 1.46 -25.78 11.08
N MET A 140 2.67 -25.22 11.00
CA MET A 140 3.75 -25.84 10.22
C MET A 140 4.14 -27.21 10.78
N VAL A 141 4.15 -27.37 12.11
CA VAL A 141 4.41 -28.65 12.78
C VAL A 141 3.26 -29.63 12.53
N ASN A 142 2.01 -29.21 12.76
CA ASN A 142 0.82 -30.05 12.61
C ASN A 142 0.64 -30.61 11.20
N PHE A 143 1.09 -29.88 10.18
CA PHE A 143 0.98 -30.28 8.77
C PHE A 143 2.30 -30.68 8.12
N ASN A 144 3.40 -30.78 8.89
CA ASN A 144 4.74 -31.11 8.39
C ASN A 144 5.17 -30.27 7.19
N GLN A 145 5.07 -28.94 7.31
CA GLN A 145 5.35 -27.99 6.23
C GLN A 145 6.64 -27.20 6.48
N SER A 146 7.44 -27.05 5.44
CA SER A 146 8.50 -26.04 5.42
C SER A 146 7.91 -24.62 5.35
N PRO A 147 8.65 -23.58 5.77
CA PRO A 147 8.19 -22.19 5.66
C PRO A 147 7.79 -21.79 4.23
N ARG A 148 8.47 -22.35 3.22
CA ARG A 148 8.16 -22.10 1.82
C ARG A 148 6.83 -22.73 1.40
N GLN A 149 6.54 -23.95 1.85
CA GLN A 149 5.26 -24.62 1.58
C GLN A 149 4.11 -23.93 2.30
N PHE A 150 4.31 -23.54 3.57
CA PHE A 150 3.33 -22.77 4.34
C PHE A 150 2.97 -21.46 3.61
N ASN A 151 3.96 -20.64 3.28
CA ASN A 151 3.73 -19.36 2.60
C ASN A 151 3.10 -19.55 1.21
N SER A 152 3.45 -20.61 0.49
CA SER A 152 2.81 -20.91 -0.80
C SER A 152 1.32 -21.26 -0.62
N LYS A 153 0.98 -22.08 0.39
CA LYS A 153 -0.42 -22.44 0.69
C LYS A 153 -1.20 -21.24 1.23
N LEU A 154 -0.62 -20.45 2.14
CA LEU A 154 -1.20 -19.22 2.66
C LEU A 154 -1.56 -18.26 1.53
N ASN A 155 -0.63 -17.99 0.61
CA ASN A 155 -0.90 -17.12 -0.53
C ASN A 155 -2.06 -17.63 -1.41
N LYS A 156 -2.17 -18.94 -1.62
CA LYS A 156 -3.28 -19.53 -2.38
C LYS A 156 -4.61 -19.35 -1.65
N VAL A 157 -4.62 -19.60 -0.34
CA VAL A 157 -5.80 -19.44 0.51
C VAL A 157 -6.25 -17.98 0.56
N CYS A 158 -5.34 -17.03 0.80
CA CYS A 158 -5.64 -15.60 0.79
C CYS A 158 -6.16 -15.12 -0.57
N LYS A 159 -5.56 -15.58 -1.68
CA LYS A 159 -6.06 -15.27 -3.02
C LYS A 159 -7.46 -15.81 -3.26
N TYR A 160 -7.76 -17.00 -2.76
CA TYR A 160 -9.09 -17.59 -2.86
C TYR A 160 -10.12 -16.84 -2.00
N CYS A 161 -9.74 -16.36 -0.82
CA CYS A 161 -10.62 -15.54 0.03
C CYS A 161 -10.84 -14.13 -0.52
N HIS A 162 -9.95 -13.60 -1.36
CA HIS A 162 -9.99 -12.21 -1.82
C HIS A 162 -11.28 -11.83 -2.56
N PRO A 163 -11.85 -12.65 -3.48
CA PRO A 163 -13.15 -12.40 -4.10
C PRO A 163 -14.35 -12.60 -3.17
N HIS A 164 -14.18 -13.39 -2.10
CA HIS A 164 -15.20 -13.62 -1.07
C HIS A 164 -15.13 -12.61 0.08
N ARG A 165 -14.19 -11.67 0.01
CA ARG A 165 -14.19 -10.53 0.91
C ARG A 165 -15.44 -9.74 0.58
N GLN A 166 -16.30 -9.54 1.59
CA GLN A 166 -17.26 -8.44 1.55
C GLN A 166 -16.46 -7.22 1.07
N PRO A 167 -16.92 -6.47 0.06
CA PRO A 167 -16.27 -5.22 -0.30
C PRO A 167 -16.06 -4.51 1.03
N LYS A 168 -14.79 -4.18 1.35
CA LYS A 168 -14.54 -3.32 2.50
C LYS A 168 -15.54 -2.19 2.33
N GLN A 169 -16.49 -2.05 3.27
CA GLN A 169 -17.30 -0.86 3.32
C GLN A 169 -16.29 0.27 3.10
N PRO A 170 -16.46 1.08 2.05
CA PRO A 170 -15.43 2.03 1.67
C PRO A 170 -15.11 2.84 2.93
N ASN A 171 -13.98 3.55 2.93
CA ASN A 171 -13.64 4.54 3.95
C ASN A 171 -14.70 5.68 4.08
N SER A 172 -15.98 5.43 3.78
CA SER A 172 -17.16 6.25 3.97
C SER A 172 -17.19 6.78 5.38
N HIS A 173 -17.06 5.98 6.44
CA HIS A 173 -17.10 6.53 7.80
C HIS A 173 -15.94 7.47 8.11
N THR A 174 -14.72 7.24 7.61
CA THR A 174 -13.58 8.14 7.85
C THR A 174 -13.69 9.43 7.04
N LYS A 175 -14.15 9.34 5.78
CA LYS A 175 -14.40 10.51 4.94
C LYS A 175 -15.63 11.30 5.41
N GLU A 176 -16.68 10.61 5.80
CA GLU A 176 -17.91 11.18 6.37
C GLU A 176 -17.61 11.84 7.71
N LEU A 177 -16.83 11.19 8.61
CA LEU A 177 -16.37 11.82 9.84
C LEU A 177 -15.58 13.09 9.53
N HIS A 178 -14.62 13.04 8.60
CA HIS A 178 -13.83 14.20 8.23
C HIS A 178 -14.68 15.37 7.74
N ILE A 179 -15.65 15.12 6.86
CA ILE A 179 -16.58 16.14 6.35
C ILE A 179 -17.47 16.67 7.49
N LEU A 180 -17.95 15.81 8.38
CA LEU A 180 -18.79 16.22 9.51
C LEU A 180 -18.00 16.96 10.60
N THR A 181 -16.71 16.66 10.79
CA THR A 181 -15.80 17.43 11.66
C THR A 181 -15.52 18.81 11.07
N GLU A 182 -15.23 18.91 9.77
CA GLU A 182 -15.08 20.21 9.10
C GLU A 182 -16.35 21.05 9.21
N TRP A 183 -17.53 20.42 9.16
CA TRP A 183 -18.81 21.07 9.41
C TRP A 183 -18.97 21.56 10.85
N ASP A 184 -18.62 20.74 11.85
CA ASP A 184 -18.72 21.12 13.26
C ASP A 184 -17.76 22.26 13.59
N ASP A 185 -16.53 22.22 13.07
CA ASP A 185 -15.54 23.29 13.18
C ASP A 185 -16.04 24.59 12.54
N LEU A 186 -16.66 24.51 11.35
CA LEU A 186 -17.28 25.65 10.67
C LEU A 186 -18.42 26.25 11.49
N MET A 187 -19.27 25.42 12.09
CA MET A 187 -20.42 25.89 12.88
C MET A 187 -20.04 26.36 14.30
N ALA A 188 -18.86 25.97 14.79
CA ALA A 188 -18.32 26.42 16.08
C ALA A 188 -17.67 27.81 16.00
N ASP A 189 -17.27 28.26 14.81
CA ASP A 189 -16.76 29.60 14.58
C ASP A 189 -17.91 30.64 14.62
N LEU A 190 -17.76 31.65 15.49
CA LEU A 190 -18.76 32.68 15.74
C LEU A 190 -18.85 33.71 14.60
N ASP A 191 -17.83 33.78 13.75
CA ASP A 191 -17.76 34.68 12.61
C ASP A 191 -18.28 34.03 11.31
N THR A 192 -18.71 32.76 11.36
CA THR A 192 -19.22 32.03 10.20
C THR A 192 -20.45 32.68 9.59
N THR A 193 -20.39 32.93 8.29
CA THR A 193 -21.47 33.52 7.51
C THR A 193 -22.23 32.46 6.70
N ASP A 194 -23.46 32.79 6.26
CA ASP A 194 -24.24 31.92 5.38
C ASP A 194 -23.51 31.68 4.02
N ASP A 195 -22.61 32.59 3.61
CA ASP A 195 -21.77 32.42 2.41
C ASP A 195 -20.67 31.36 2.61
N ASP A 196 -20.11 31.26 3.82
CA ASP A 196 -19.13 30.22 4.18
C ASP A 196 -19.79 28.83 4.19
N VAL A 197 -21.02 28.76 4.69
CA VAL A 197 -21.85 27.55 4.63
C VAL A 197 -22.17 27.16 3.18
N GLN A 198 -22.49 28.15 2.34
CA GLN A 198 -22.74 27.91 0.91
C GLN A 198 -21.47 27.43 0.18
N ALA A 199 -20.29 27.94 0.56
CA ALA A 199 -19.01 27.49 0.05
C ALA A 199 -18.70 26.05 0.47
N PHE A 200 -18.97 25.68 1.73
CA PHE A 200 -18.84 24.32 2.23
C PHE A 200 -19.75 23.33 1.48
N ILE A 201 -21.01 23.71 1.26
CA ILE A 201 -21.97 22.91 0.49
C ILE A 201 -21.46 22.66 -0.94
N GLY A 202 -20.84 23.66 -1.58
CA GLY A 202 -20.25 23.53 -2.91
C GLY A 202 -19.00 22.62 -2.93
N GLN A 203 -18.18 22.65 -1.89
CA GLN A 203 -16.98 21.81 -1.79
C GLN A 203 -17.32 20.32 -1.59
N HIS A 204 -18.44 20.03 -0.93
CA HIS A 204 -18.86 18.67 -0.56
C HIS A 204 -20.19 18.25 -1.23
N GLU A 205 -20.51 18.81 -2.41
CA GLU A 205 -21.82 18.68 -3.08
C GLU A 205 -22.33 17.22 -3.18
N GLU A 206 -21.46 16.26 -3.50
CA GLU A 206 -21.84 14.85 -3.63
C GLU A 206 -22.32 14.23 -2.30
N TYR A 207 -21.67 14.58 -1.19
CA TYR A 207 -22.07 14.13 0.15
C TYR A 207 -23.31 14.87 0.64
N ILE A 208 -23.33 16.19 0.48
CA ILE A 208 -24.43 17.04 0.95
C ILE A 208 -25.73 16.72 0.20
N ASN A 209 -25.67 16.41 -1.09
CA ASN A 209 -26.84 15.93 -1.84
C ASN A 209 -27.49 14.70 -1.18
N GLN A 210 -26.71 13.78 -0.62
CA GLN A 210 -27.23 12.60 0.09
C GLN A 210 -27.85 12.95 1.45
N VAL A 211 -27.36 14.01 2.11
CA VAL A 211 -27.91 14.50 3.39
C VAL A 211 -29.21 15.26 3.17
N VAL A 212 -29.26 16.09 2.13
CA VAL A 212 -30.41 16.92 1.77
C VAL A 212 -31.52 16.09 1.12
N ASP A 213 -31.21 14.91 0.57
CA ASP A 213 -32.17 13.88 0.13
C ASP A 213 -32.87 13.18 1.32
N ASN A 214 -33.53 14.00 2.15
CA ASN A 214 -34.27 13.60 3.33
C ASN A 214 -35.66 14.22 3.28
N SER A 215 -36.69 13.46 3.66
CA SER A 215 -38.10 13.90 3.70
C SER A 215 -38.37 15.11 4.59
N LEU A 216 -37.44 15.46 5.48
CA LEU A 216 -37.54 16.60 6.38
C LEU A 216 -37.17 17.94 5.71
N ILE A 217 -36.40 17.92 4.61
CA ILE A 217 -36.04 19.12 3.85
C ILE A 217 -37.01 19.27 2.68
N LYS A 218 -37.83 20.32 2.71
CA LYS A 218 -38.90 20.52 1.73
C LYS A 218 -38.39 21.10 0.41
N PHE A 219 -37.39 21.97 0.46
CA PHE A 219 -36.81 22.65 -0.69
C PHE A 219 -35.31 22.38 -0.82
N GLN A 220 -34.98 21.13 -1.15
CA GLN A 220 -33.61 20.62 -1.29
C GLN A 220 -32.73 21.49 -2.21
N VAL A 221 -33.25 21.87 -3.38
CA VAL A 221 -32.53 22.71 -4.36
C VAL A 221 -32.18 24.09 -3.81
N LYS A 222 -32.99 24.64 -2.90
CA LYS A 222 -32.70 25.94 -2.28
C LYS A 222 -31.58 25.82 -1.25
N VAL A 223 -31.57 24.76 -0.44
CA VAL A 223 -30.45 24.50 0.50
C VAL A 223 -29.13 24.35 -0.26
N LEU A 224 -29.15 23.68 -1.41
CA LEU A 224 -27.94 23.42 -2.19
C LEU A 224 -27.39 24.65 -2.93
N LYS A 225 -28.26 25.55 -3.41
CA LYS A 225 -27.87 26.64 -4.33
C LYS A 225 -28.02 28.05 -3.77
N ASP A 226 -28.80 28.21 -2.70
CA ASP A 226 -29.16 29.51 -2.12
C ASP A 226 -29.49 29.35 -0.63
N PHE A 227 -28.48 28.93 0.13
CA PHE A 227 -28.60 28.56 1.55
C PHE A 227 -29.18 29.69 2.40
N VAL A 228 -28.74 30.93 2.16
CA VAL A 228 -29.22 32.16 2.82
C VAL A 228 -30.76 32.25 2.78
N ASN A 229 -31.35 31.96 1.62
CA ASN A 229 -32.79 32.10 1.36
C ASN A 229 -33.59 30.80 1.51
N SER A 230 -32.99 29.75 2.07
CA SER A 230 -33.64 28.45 2.26
C SER A 230 -34.65 28.39 3.44
N GLY A 231 -34.78 29.48 4.20
CA GLY A 231 -35.86 29.68 5.17
C GLY A 231 -35.75 28.76 6.39
N LYS A 232 -36.72 27.85 6.58
CA LYS A 232 -36.68 26.89 7.71
C LYS A 232 -35.79 25.68 7.41
N ASP A 233 -35.57 25.37 6.13
CA ASP A 233 -34.83 24.18 5.71
C ASP A 233 -33.34 24.28 6.05
N LYS A 234 -32.74 25.49 6.17
CA LYS A 234 -31.37 25.64 6.68
C LYS A 234 -31.19 25.15 8.11
N TYR A 235 -32.15 25.43 8.99
CA TYR A 235 -32.08 24.97 10.38
C TYR A 235 -32.23 23.46 10.47
N THR A 236 -33.16 22.89 9.68
CA THR A 236 -33.35 21.44 9.57
C THR A 236 -32.12 20.74 8.98
N PHE A 237 -31.47 21.36 8.00
CA PHE A 237 -30.21 20.87 7.44
C PHE A 237 -29.08 20.86 8.49
N ASN A 238 -28.90 21.96 9.24
CA ASN A 238 -27.90 22.04 10.30
C ASN A 238 -28.13 20.97 11.39
N GLU A 239 -29.38 20.78 11.80
CA GLU A 239 -29.78 19.76 12.77
C GLU A 239 -29.50 18.34 12.25
N LEU A 240 -29.73 18.07 10.96
CA LEU A 240 -29.43 16.79 10.33
C LEU A 240 -27.93 16.50 10.26
N MET A 241 -27.11 17.50 9.90
CA MET A 241 -25.65 17.39 9.87
C MET A 241 -25.10 17.09 11.27
N HIS A 242 -25.55 17.84 12.28
CA HIS A 242 -25.12 17.63 13.66
C HIS A 242 -25.60 16.29 14.24
N THR A 243 -26.84 15.88 13.93
CA THR A 243 -27.37 14.56 14.34
C THR A 243 -26.58 13.42 13.72
N LYS A 244 -26.15 13.56 12.46
CA LYS A 244 -25.28 12.59 11.79
C LYS A 244 -23.91 12.52 12.45
N TYR A 245 -23.32 13.67 12.79
CA TYR A 245 -22.05 13.74 13.52
C TYR A 245 -22.11 12.97 14.85
N ILE A 246 -23.08 13.29 15.72
CA ILE A 246 -23.25 12.63 17.02
C ILE A 246 -23.46 11.11 16.87
N LYS A 247 -24.27 10.67 15.90
CA LYS A 247 -24.50 9.25 15.66
C LYS A 247 -23.22 8.52 15.24
N LEU A 248 -22.44 9.14 14.36
CA LEU A 248 -21.20 8.56 13.87
C LEU A 248 -20.14 8.51 14.99
N GLU A 249 -20.04 9.55 15.81
CA GLU A 249 -19.18 9.60 17.00
C GLU A 249 -19.56 8.51 18.01
N GLN A 250 -20.86 8.35 18.32
CA GLN A 250 -21.35 7.28 19.20
C GLN A 250 -21.11 5.88 18.63
N GLU A 251 -21.21 5.69 17.31
CA GLU A 251 -20.90 4.41 16.67
C GLU A 251 -19.41 4.09 16.74
N LEU A 252 -18.54 5.09 16.67
CA LEU A 252 -17.09 4.93 16.82
C LEU A 252 -16.70 4.68 18.28
N ASP A 253 -17.29 5.41 19.24
CA ASP A 253 -17.08 5.23 20.68
C ASP A 253 -17.59 3.88 21.19
N ARG A 254 -18.70 3.37 20.65
CA ARG A 254 -19.19 2.01 20.99
C ARG A 254 -18.29 0.92 20.42
N ARG A 255 -17.57 1.18 19.33
CA ARG A 255 -16.59 0.24 18.77
C ARG A 255 -15.32 0.21 19.61
N THR A 256 -14.86 1.34 20.14
CA THR A 256 -13.70 1.41 21.06
C THR A 256 -14.01 0.93 22.48
N ASN A 257 -15.25 1.05 22.97
CA ASN A 257 -15.64 0.56 24.31
C ASN A 257 -16.10 -0.91 24.35
N HIS A 258 -16.22 -1.57 23.19
CA HIS A 258 -16.45 -3.02 23.07
C HIS A 258 -15.20 -3.78 22.60
N GLU A 259 -14.05 -3.10 22.58
CA GLU A 259 -12.69 -3.69 22.58
C GLU A 259 -12.21 -3.95 24.02
#